data_AF-A0A7W7HAM3-F1
#
_entry.id   AF-A0A7W7HAM3-F1
#
_cell.length_a   1.000
_cell.length_b   1.000
_cell.length_c   1.000
_cell.angle_alpha   90.00
_cell.angle_beta   90.00
_cell.angle_gamma   90.00
#
_symmetry.space_group_name_H-M   'P 1'
#
loop_
_entity.id
_entity.type
_entity.pdbx_description
1 polymer ?
#
loop_
_entity_poly.entity_id
_entity_poly.type
_entity_poly.pdbx_seq_one_letter_code
_entity_poly.pdbx_strand_id
1 'polypeptide(L)'
;MSLALAPIDVSVDIEANLPCRKFDPDLWFSDSPAQLELAKSLCGDCPLRAECLAGAVDRAEPWGVWGGEIFERGAVVPRKRPRGRPRKADVARDAELAVEVEERLAANGLDSRSSVRLAA
;
A
#
# COMPACT_ATOMS: atom_id res chain seq x y z
N MET A 1 39.97 -32.22 -8.56
CA MET A 1 39.28 -31.01 -9.07
C MET A 1 37.79 -31.24 -8.93
N SER A 2 37.20 -30.78 -7.83
CA SER A 2 35.76 -30.74 -7.65
C SER A 2 35.47 -29.43 -6.92
N LEU A 3 34.96 -28.45 -7.67
CA LEU A 3 34.46 -27.20 -7.09
C LEU A 3 32.99 -27.46 -6.79
N ALA A 4 32.69 -27.76 -5.52
CA ALA A 4 31.33 -27.77 -5.03
C ALA A 4 30.85 -26.30 -4.99
N LEU A 5 29.96 -25.93 -5.90
CA LEU A 5 29.14 -24.73 -5.73
C LEU A 5 28.15 -25.02 -4.59
N ALA A 6 28.37 -24.43 -3.42
CA ALA A 6 27.35 -24.34 -2.40
C ALA A 6 26.17 -23.53 -2.97
N PRO A 7 24.91 -23.99 -2.82
CA PRO A 7 23.76 -23.14 -3.15
C PRO A 7 23.79 -21.95 -2.20
N ILE A 8 23.86 -20.74 -2.77
CA ILE A 8 23.67 -19.51 -2.00
C ILE A 8 22.25 -19.59 -1.43
N ASP A 9 22.14 -19.68 -0.11
CA ASP A 9 20.88 -19.58 0.60
C ASP A 9 20.38 -18.13 0.50
N VAL A 10 19.68 -17.81 -0.59
CA VAL A 10 19.00 -16.53 -0.82
C VAL A 10 17.67 -16.50 -0.04
N SER A 11 17.67 -16.91 1.23
CA SER A 11 16.50 -16.75 2.11
C SER A 11 16.73 -15.79 3.27
N VAL A 12 17.96 -15.31 3.46
CA VAL A 12 18.35 -14.44 4.58
C VAL A 12 18.42 -12.99 4.08
N ASP A 13 17.55 -12.12 4.63
CA ASP A 13 17.54 -10.63 4.58
C ASP A 13 16.25 -9.97 4.06
N ILE A 14 15.27 -10.71 3.53
CA ILE A 14 13.97 -10.11 3.17
C ILE A 14 13.24 -9.66 4.45
N GLU A 15 13.20 -10.51 5.47
CA GLU A 15 12.58 -10.23 6.79
C GLU A 15 13.12 -8.94 7.43
N ALA A 16 14.42 -8.70 7.28
CA ALA A 16 15.15 -7.60 7.89
C ALA A 16 14.86 -6.24 7.22
N ASN A 17 14.06 -6.17 6.15
CA ASN A 17 13.71 -4.91 5.50
C ASN A 17 12.20 -4.70 5.24
N LEU A 18 11.33 -5.53 5.83
CA LEU A 18 9.88 -5.33 5.74
C LEU A 18 9.38 -4.46 6.89
N PRO A 19 8.90 -3.23 6.63
CA PRO A 19 8.40 -2.34 7.70
C PRO A 19 7.24 -2.98 8.48
N CYS A 20 6.34 -3.69 7.79
CA CYS A 20 5.18 -4.35 8.41
C CYS A 20 5.54 -5.51 9.36
N ARG A 21 6.79 -5.99 9.35
CA ARG A 21 7.29 -6.98 10.33
C ARG A 21 8.14 -6.35 11.45
N LYS A 22 8.56 -5.08 11.29
CA LYS A 22 9.39 -4.35 12.26
C LYS A 22 8.58 -3.50 13.23
N PHE A 23 7.50 -2.89 12.74
CA PHE A 23 6.61 -2.05 13.52
C PHE A 23 5.38 -2.84 13.97
N ASP A 24 4.60 -2.25 14.86
CA ASP A 24 3.34 -2.81 15.33
C ASP A 24 2.38 -3.11 14.15
N PRO A 25 1.95 -4.37 13.96
CA PRO A 25 1.02 -4.74 12.89
C PRO A 25 -0.30 -3.96 12.91
N ASP A 26 -0.78 -3.56 14.10
CA ASP A 26 -2.03 -2.81 14.25
C ASP A 26 -1.98 -1.45 13.55
N LEU A 27 -0.77 -0.92 13.30
CA LEU A 27 -0.56 0.32 12.56
C LEU A 27 -1.09 0.24 11.12
N TRP A 28 -0.94 -0.90 10.44
CA TRP A 28 -1.41 -1.12 9.06
C TRP A 28 -2.92 -1.28 8.96
N PHE A 29 -3.60 -1.59 10.06
CA PHE A 29 -5.05 -1.80 10.12
C PHE A 29 -5.77 -0.75 10.98
N SER A 30 -5.06 0.32 11.33
CA SER A 30 -5.58 1.34 12.23
C SER A 30 -6.82 2.05 11.69
N ASP A 31 -7.72 2.42 12.59
CA ASP A 31 -8.84 3.28 12.25
C ASP A 31 -8.47 4.77 12.13
N SER A 32 -7.30 5.17 12.66
CA SER A 32 -6.85 6.55 12.69
C SER A 32 -6.23 6.97 11.35
N PRO A 33 -6.73 8.04 10.69
CA PRO A 33 -6.15 8.53 9.45
C PRO A 33 -4.65 8.81 9.56
N ALA A 34 -4.19 9.40 10.67
CA ALA A 34 -2.78 9.72 10.86
C ALA A 34 -1.88 8.48 10.96
N GLN A 35 -2.38 7.41 11.59
CA GLN A 35 -1.66 6.14 11.69
C GLN A 35 -1.60 5.40 10.35
N LEU A 36 -2.67 5.46 9.57
CA LEU A 36 -2.65 4.90 8.21
C LEU A 36 -1.69 5.65 7.29
N GLU A 37 -1.63 6.99 7.35
CA GLU A 37 -0.63 7.76 6.60
C GLU A 37 0.80 7.43 7.04
N LEU A 38 1.02 7.21 8.35
CA LEU A 38 2.30 6.74 8.85
C LEU A 38 2.65 5.35 8.26
N ALA A 39 1.74 4.38 8.36
CA ALA A 39 1.94 3.04 7.78
C ALA A 39 2.24 3.09 6.28
N LYS A 40 1.51 3.94 5.55
CA LYS A 40 1.69 4.20 4.12
C LYS A 40 3.10 4.69 3.83
N SER A 41 3.58 5.68 4.58
CA SER A 41 4.92 6.26 4.41
C SER A 41 6.03 5.25 4.69
N LEU A 42 5.84 4.36 5.67
CA LEU A 42 6.81 3.32 6.01
C LEU A 42 7.02 2.32 4.88
N CYS A 43 6.06 2.19 3.95
CA CYS A 43 6.17 1.28 2.81
C CYS A 43 7.13 1.79 1.71
N GLY A 44 7.62 3.04 1.78
CA GLY A 44 8.39 3.69 0.71
C GLY A 44 9.59 2.89 0.18
N ASP A 45 10.43 2.38 1.09
CA ASP A 45 11.63 1.61 0.75
C ASP A 45 11.41 0.08 0.84
N CYS A 46 10.16 -0.37 0.94
CA CYS A 46 9.84 -1.79 1.05
C CYS A 46 10.11 -2.50 -0.30
N PRO A 47 10.96 -3.55 -0.33
CA PRO A 47 11.31 -4.23 -1.57
C PRO A 47 10.12 -4.97 -2.20
N LEU A 48 9.09 -5.29 -1.42
CA LEU A 48 7.89 -6.01 -1.87
C LEU A 48 6.71 -5.07 -2.15
N ARG A 49 6.92 -3.75 -2.24
CA ARG A 49 5.84 -2.78 -2.33
C ARG A 49 4.87 -3.08 -3.49
N ALA A 50 5.39 -3.31 -4.69
CA ALA A 50 4.59 -3.56 -5.89
C ALA A 50 3.82 -4.90 -5.81
N GLU A 51 4.50 -5.98 -5.40
CA GLU A 51 3.90 -7.31 -5.26
C GLU A 51 2.84 -7.36 -4.15
N CYS A 52 3.10 -6.67 -3.03
CA CYS A 52 2.16 -6.52 -1.93
C CYS A 52 0.89 -5.79 -2.38
N LEU A 53 1.04 -4.70 -3.15
CA LEU A 53 -0.07 -3.95 -3.69
C LEU A 53 -0.89 -4.79 -4.68
N ALA A 54 -0.24 -5.44 -5.65
CA ALA A 54 -0.91 -6.31 -6.62
C ALA A 54 -1.69 -7.42 -5.93
N GLY A 55 -1.09 -8.11 -4.96
CA GLY A 55 -1.77 -9.14 -4.19
C GLY A 55 -2.97 -8.62 -3.39
N ALA A 56 -2.89 -7.40 -2.85
CA ALA A 56 -4.01 -6.79 -2.12
C ALA A 56 -5.18 -6.43 -3.05
N VAL A 57 -4.88 -5.97 -4.27
CA VAL A 57 -5.88 -5.72 -5.31
C VAL A 57 -6.56 -7.02 -5.72
N ASP A 58 -5.79 -8.08 -6.00
CA ASP A 58 -6.33 -9.38 -6.42
C ASP A 58 -7.26 -9.99 -5.37
N ARG A 59 -6.96 -9.81 -4.09
CA ARG A 59 -7.79 -10.26 -2.98
C ARG A 59 -8.92 -9.29 -2.62
N ALA A 60 -8.99 -8.13 -3.28
CA ALA A 60 -9.90 -7.05 -2.96
C ALA A 60 -9.90 -6.72 -1.45
N GLU A 61 -8.69 -6.54 -0.89
CA GLU A 61 -8.50 -6.37 0.55
C GLU A 61 -9.45 -5.29 1.10
N PRO A 62 -10.25 -5.60 2.12
CA PRO A 62 -11.38 -4.75 2.48
C PRO A 62 -10.95 -3.48 3.22
N TRP A 63 -9.80 -3.49 3.89
CA TRP A 63 -9.25 -2.34 4.59
C TRP A 63 -7.74 -2.48 4.86
N GLY A 64 -7.12 -1.37 5.28
CA GLY A 64 -5.74 -1.31 5.77
C GLY A 64 -4.76 -0.75 4.75
N VAL A 65 -3.48 -0.71 5.10
CA VAL A 65 -2.40 -0.30 4.20
C VAL A 65 -1.76 -1.52 3.55
N TRP A 66 -1.61 -1.48 2.22
CA TRP A 66 -0.99 -2.54 1.44
C TRP A 66 -0.14 -1.92 0.34
N GLY A 67 1.12 -2.33 0.24
CA GLY A 67 2.04 -1.82 -0.79
C GLY A 67 2.13 -0.29 -0.86
N GLY A 68 1.97 0.39 0.27
CA GLY A 68 2.00 1.86 0.35
C GLY A 68 0.73 2.55 -0.17
N GLU A 69 -0.40 1.84 -0.26
CA GLU A 69 -1.71 2.42 -0.54
C GLU A 69 -2.72 2.05 0.54
N ILE A 70 -3.71 2.91 0.76
CA ILE A 70 -4.77 2.67 1.76
C ILE A 70 -5.96 2.05 1.04
N PHE A 71 -6.49 0.97 1.61
CA PHE A 71 -7.69 0.29 1.16
C PHE A 71 -8.86 0.65 2.07
N GLU A 72 -10.01 0.91 1.46
CA GLU A 72 -11.29 1.04 2.14
C GLU A 72 -12.40 0.44 1.26
N ARG A 73 -13.13 -0.54 1.81
CA ARG A 73 -14.20 -1.27 1.11
C ARG A 73 -13.73 -1.93 -0.20
N GLY A 74 -12.51 -2.47 -0.21
CA GLY A 74 -11.94 -3.13 -1.39
C GLY A 74 -11.50 -2.17 -2.49
N ALA A 75 -11.44 -0.87 -2.21
CA ALA A 75 -10.98 0.15 -3.13
C ALA A 75 -9.77 0.88 -2.56
N VAL A 76 -8.85 1.28 -3.43
CA VAL A 76 -7.75 2.15 -3.04
C VAL A 76 -8.31 3.55 -2.81
N VAL A 77 -7.88 4.20 -1.72
CA VAL A 77 -8.24 5.57 -1.38
C VAL A 77 -6.99 6.41 -1.15
N PRO A 78 -6.99 7.70 -1.53
CA PRO A 78 -5.83 8.57 -1.33
C PRO A 78 -5.45 8.74 0.13
N ARG A 79 -6.47 8.87 0.97
CA ARG A 79 -6.39 8.99 2.43
C ARG A 79 -7.72 8.59 3.05
N LYS A 80 -7.70 8.16 4.32
CA LYS A 80 -8.95 7.96 5.07
C LYS A 80 -9.58 9.31 5.40
N ARG A 81 -10.83 9.52 4.99
CA ARG A 81 -11.57 10.76 5.30
C ARG A 81 -12.07 10.70 6.76
N PRO A 82 -11.94 11.79 7.54
CA PRO A 82 -12.55 11.86 8.86
C PRO A 82 -14.08 11.81 8.74
N ARG A 83 -14.76 11.38 9.81
CA ARG A 83 -16.22 11.30 9.85
C ARG A 83 -16.85 12.69 9.69
N GLY A 84 -18.02 12.73 9.06
CA GLY A 84 -18.81 13.94 8.85
C GLY A 84 -18.80 14.43 7.41
N ARG A 85 -19.49 15.55 7.15
CA ARG A 85 -19.54 16.16 5.82
C ARG A 85 -18.20 16.82 5.48
N PRO A 86 -17.56 16.48 4.33
CA PRO A 86 -16.33 17.12 3.91
C PRO A 86 -16.50 18.63 3.72
N ARG A 87 -15.48 19.41 4.07
CA ARG A 87 -15.43 20.83 3.71
C ARG A 87 -15.05 20.94 2.23
N LYS A 88 -15.40 22.07 1.59
CA LYS A 88 -15.07 22.30 0.17
C LYS A 88 -13.56 22.15 -0.11
N ALA A 89 -12.71 22.65 0.80
CA ALA A 89 -11.26 22.51 0.68
C ALA A 89 -10.79 21.05 0.78
N ASP A 90 -11.44 20.23 1.60
CA ASP A 90 -11.10 18.81 1.71
C ASP A 90 -11.44 18.06 0.43
N VAL A 91 -12.56 18.37 -0.23
CA VAL A 91 -12.95 17.77 -1.50
C VAL A 91 -11.93 18.07 -2.60
N ALA A 92 -11.50 19.33 -2.71
CA ALA A 92 -10.51 19.73 -3.71
C ALA A 92 -9.17 19.01 -3.48
N ARG A 93 -8.70 18.96 -2.24
CA ARG A 93 -7.49 18.23 -1.87
C ARG A 93 -7.61 16.73 -2.17
N ASP A 94 -8.77 16.15 -1.93
CA ASP A 94 -8.96 14.70 -2.14
C ASP A 94 -8.99 14.33 -3.62
N ALA A 95 -9.54 15.20 -4.47
CA ALA A 95 -9.48 15.03 -5.91
C ALA A 95 -8.04 15.09 -6.42
N GLU A 96 -7.23 16.02 -5.90
CA GLU A 96 -5.80 16.11 -6.24
C GLU A 96 -5.02 14.86 -5.80
N LEU A 97 -5.22 14.41 -4.56
CA LEU A 97 -4.56 13.19 -4.07
C LEU A 97 -5.02 11.93 -4.81
N ALA A 98 -6.27 11.89 -5.29
CA ALA A 98 -6.76 10.77 -6.08
C ALA A 98 -5.99 10.64 -7.40
N VAL A 99 -5.72 11.75 -8.10
CA VAL A 99 -4.89 11.76 -9.33
C VAL A 99 -3.49 11.23 -9.05
N GLU A 100 -2.86 11.66 -7.95
CA GLU A 100 -1.53 11.17 -7.57
C GLU A 100 -1.52 9.66 -7.28
N VAL A 101 -2.57 9.14 -6.64
CA VAL A 101 -2.73 7.70 -6.44
C VAL A 101 -2.93 6.97 -7.75
N GLU A 102 -3.77 7.48 -8.66
CA GLU A 102 -3.95 6.88 -9.99
C GLU A 102 -2.62 6.77 -10.74
N GLU A 103 -1.81 7.82 -10.72
CA GLU A 103 -0.48 7.82 -11.33
C GLU A 103 0.45 6.78 -10.69
N ARG A 104 0.43 6.67 -9.35
CA ARG A 104 1.20 5.64 -8.63
C ARG A 104 0.72 4.23 -8.96
N LEU A 105 -0.58 3.99 -9.02
CA LEU A 105 -1.15 2.69 -9.40
C LEU A 105 -0.77 2.32 -10.83
N ALA A 106 -0.86 3.28 -11.76
CA ALA A 106 -0.44 3.11 -13.15
C ALA A 106 1.07 2.78 -13.25
N ALA A 107 1.92 3.43 -12.46
CA ALA A 107 3.35 3.12 -12.40
C ALA A 107 3.65 1.70 -11.89
N ASN A 108 2.73 1.11 -11.12
CA ASN A 108 2.79 -0.30 -10.69
C ASN A 108 2.12 -1.27 -11.69
N GLY A 109 1.64 -0.78 -12.84
CA GLY A 109 0.94 -1.60 -13.83
C GLY A 109 -0.49 -2.02 -13.44
N LEU A 110 -1.08 -1.33 -12.46
CA LEU A 110 -2.42 -1.60 -11.92
C LEU A 110 -3.39 -0.52 -12.40
N ASP A 111 -3.83 -0.59 -13.65
CA ASP A 111 -4.71 0.42 -14.26
C ASP A 111 -6.19 0.00 -14.33
N SER A 112 -7.06 0.86 -14.89
CA SER A 112 -8.52 0.64 -15.03
C SER A 112 -8.95 -0.66 -15.73
N ARG A 113 -8.05 -1.35 -16.45
CA ARG A 113 -8.32 -2.67 -17.05
C ARG A 113 -7.97 -3.82 -16.11
N SER A 114 -7.13 -3.56 -15.11
CA SER A 114 -6.59 -4.52 -14.16
C SER A 114 -7.26 -4.33 -12.80
N SER A 115 -8.47 -4.88 -12.61
CA SER A 115 -9.19 -5.16 -11.33
C SER A 115 -9.28 -4.12 -10.18
N VAL A 116 -8.54 -3.02 -10.18
CA VAL A 116 -8.49 -2.02 -9.10
C VAL A 116 -9.74 -1.16 -9.16
N ARG A 117 -10.43 -1.07 -8.03
CA ARG A 117 -11.44 -0.02 -7.79
C ARG A 117 -10.75 1.12 -7.07
N LEU A 118 -10.78 2.33 -7.64
CA LEU A 118 -10.44 3.55 -6.90
C LEU A 118 -11.73 4.19 -6.38
N ALA A 119 -11.74 4.64 -5.13
CA ALA A 119 -12.88 5.43 -4.63
C ALA A 119 -12.68 6.92 -4.95
N ALA A 120 -13.76 7.56 -5.41
CA ALA A 120 -13.84 9.01 -5.65
C ALA A 120 -14.02 9.84 -4.35
#